data_AF-A0A379FGQ5-F1
#
_entry.id   AF-A0A379FGQ5-F1
#
_cell.length_a   1.000
_cell.length_b   1.000
_cell.length_c   1.000
_cell.angle_alpha   90.00
_cell.angle_beta   90.00
_cell.angle_gamma   90.00
#
_symmetry.space_group_name_H-M   'P 1'
#
loop_
_entity.id
_entity.type
_entity.pdbx_description
1 polymer ?
#
loop_
_entity_poly.entity_id
_entity_poly.type
_entity_poly.pdbx_seq_one_letter_code
_entity_poly.pdbx_strand_id
1 'polypeptide(L)'
;MNASQFVTPVIDRRYRWDKRNQLIERSVSYGQTGEVFTAGHWYYHSYQYDPLGQLTAHLGSVQTEHFLYDAAANLLTRPHTEAPHNQVQGSDKFDYRYDGFGRMVSRYEKGSSSGQRYHYDSDHCIIAVDIDQGPLGYQRAEYRYDILGRRIEKRLWKASAIANTVTYHQHEPDEVYSFGWVGMRLVSEHSSAAPHTTVYHAYNDQSYTPLARIECTDNPLNPQRAIYYTHSSLSGLPEALTNSDGEIVWQGQYSAWGHLQRQTRPTSTFNREQNLRFQGQYFDKDKFVGNKFEQRLRWPVGRVSG
;
A
#
# COMPACT_ATOMS: atom_id res chain seq x y z
N MET A 1 36.33 0.46 -34.29
CA MET A 1 35.20 1.35 -33.97
C MET A 1 34.25 0.58 -33.08
N ASN A 2 34.20 0.88 -31.77
CA ASN A 2 33.19 0.30 -30.90
C ASN A 2 31.89 1.07 -31.15
N ALA A 3 30.96 0.46 -31.88
CA ALA A 3 29.61 0.98 -32.00
C ALA A 3 29.00 1.00 -30.59
N SER A 4 28.54 2.17 -30.14
CA SER A 4 27.75 2.28 -28.91
C SER A 4 26.50 1.43 -29.07
N GLN A 5 26.45 0.28 -28.39
CA GLN A 5 25.22 -0.48 -28.24
C GLN A 5 24.29 0.35 -27.35
N PHE A 6 23.29 0.98 -27.96
CA PHE A 6 22.17 1.56 -27.22
C PHE A 6 21.35 0.40 -26.66
N VAL A 7 21.55 0.09 -25.39
CA VAL A 7 20.70 -0.85 -24.67
C VAL A 7 19.42 -0.13 -24.30
N THR A 8 18.26 -0.67 -24.72
CA THR A 8 16.96 -0.16 -24.29
C THR A 8 16.88 -0.24 -22.76
N PRO A 9 16.58 0.86 -22.06
CA PRO A 9 16.47 0.83 -20.60
C PRO A 9 15.34 -0.10 -20.18
N VAL A 10 15.54 -0.87 -19.11
CA VAL A 10 14.48 -1.73 -18.52
C VAL A 10 13.27 -0.88 -18.13
N ILE A 11 13.51 0.34 -17.63
CA ILE A 11 12.48 1.34 -17.32
C ILE A 11 12.98 2.72 -17.72
N ASP A 12 12.25 3.43 -18.59
CA ASP A 12 12.48 4.85 -18.92
C ASP A 12 11.37 5.69 -18.27
N ARG A 13 11.73 6.72 -17.50
CA ARG A 13 10.81 7.62 -16.83
C ARG A 13 11.14 9.06 -17.15
N ARG A 14 10.13 9.83 -17.52
CA ARG A 14 10.25 11.25 -17.84
C ARG A 14 9.26 12.05 -17.01
N TYR A 15 9.70 13.22 -16.57
CA TYR A 15 8.93 14.10 -15.70
C TYR A 15 8.97 15.50 -16.28
N ARG A 16 7.85 16.21 -16.21
CA ARG A 16 7.78 17.64 -16.51
C ARG A 16 7.15 18.37 -15.35
N TRP A 17 7.70 19.54 -15.08
CA TRP A 17 7.31 20.39 -13.97
C TRP A 17 6.89 21.75 -14.51
N ASP A 18 5.95 22.40 -13.83
CA ASP A 18 5.63 23.79 -14.11
C ASP A 18 6.61 24.76 -13.40
N LYS A 19 6.39 26.06 -13.59
CA LYS A 19 7.20 27.12 -12.96
C LYS A 19 7.07 27.20 -11.43
N ARG A 20 6.12 26.48 -10.83
CA ARG A 20 5.88 26.41 -9.38
C ARG A 20 6.46 25.12 -8.78
N ASN A 21 7.24 24.36 -9.55
CA ASN A 21 7.74 23.04 -9.18
C ASN A 21 6.61 22.07 -8.82
N GLN A 22 5.51 22.10 -9.58
CA GLN A 22 4.46 21.09 -9.54
C GLN A 22 4.64 20.11 -10.69
N LEU A 23 4.55 18.80 -10.40
CA LEU A 23 4.67 17.75 -11.42
C LEU A 23 3.42 17.80 -12.31
N ILE A 24 3.56 18.18 -13.58
CA ILE A 24 2.43 18.32 -14.51
C ILE A 24 2.27 17.15 -15.47
N GLU A 25 3.36 16.48 -15.82
CA GLU A 25 3.34 15.27 -16.64
C GLU A 25 4.38 14.27 -16.14
N ARG A 26 4.01 13.00 -16.19
CA ARG A 26 4.92 11.86 -16.03
C ARG A 26 4.65 10.88 -17.16
N SER A 27 5.71 10.37 -17.78
CA SER A 27 5.61 9.23 -18.68
C SER A 27 6.56 8.12 -18.28
N VAL A 28 6.15 6.87 -18.47
CA VAL A 28 6.98 5.69 -18.19
C VAL A 28 6.83 4.65 -19.30
N SER A 29 7.95 4.06 -19.69
CA SER A 29 8.00 2.91 -20.61
C SER A 29 8.81 1.78 -19.96
N TYR A 30 8.46 0.55 -20.28
CA TYR A 30 9.09 -0.66 -19.75
C TYR A 30 9.73 -1.40 -20.93
N GLY A 31 11.05 -1.54 -20.93
CA GLY A 31 11.85 -1.97 -22.08
C GLY A 31 11.79 -3.47 -22.42
N GLN A 32 11.01 -4.28 -21.69
CA GLN A 32 10.84 -5.70 -22.01
C GLN A 32 9.95 -5.87 -23.25
N THR A 33 10.57 -6.26 -24.36
CA THR A 33 9.94 -6.61 -25.63
C THR A 33 9.44 -8.06 -25.59
N GLY A 34 8.16 -8.29 -25.84
CA GLY A 34 7.54 -9.63 -25.93
C GLY A 34 6.29 -9.83 -25.08
N GLU A 35 6.06 -8.97 -24.10
CA GLU A 35 4.86 -8.95 -23.26
C GLU A 35 3.81 -7.98 -23.81
N VAL A 36 2.54 -8.41 -23.86
CA VAL A 36 1.41 -7.64 -24.44
C VAL A 36 1.25 -6.25 -23.80
N PHE A 37 1.65 -6.10 -22.53
CA PHE A 37 1.46 -4.86 -21.76
C PHE A 37 2.66 -3.93 -21.74
N THR A 38 3.88 -4.38 -22.06
CA THR A 38 5.10 -3.54 -21.97
C THR A 38 5.73 -3.27 -23.32
N ALA A 39 5.45 -4.08 -24.34
CA ALA A 39 6.09 -3.93 -25.65
C ALA A 39 5.73 -2.60 -26.33
N GLY A 40 6.66 -1.64 -26.30
CA GLY A 40 6.58 -0.38 -27.04
C GLY A 40 5.58 0.65 -26.50
N HIS A 41 4.94 0.40 -25.35
CA HIS A 41 3.91 1.27 -24.81
C HIS A 41 4.46 2.26 -23.78
N TRP A 42 4.14 3.54 -24.00
CA TRP A 42 4.32 4.60 -23.02
C TRP A 42 3.04 4.80 -22.21
N TYR A 43 3.18 4.85 -20.90
CA TYR A 43 2.14 5.20 -19.96
C TYR A 43 2.27 6.67 -19.58
N TYR A 44 1.26 7.47 -19.91
CA TYR A 44 1.24 8.90 -19.64
C TYR A 44 0.31 9.21 -18.46
N HIS A 45 0.76 10.14 -17.63
CA HIS A 45 0.02 10.70 -16.54
C HIS A 45 0.11 12.23 -16.62
N SER A 46 -1.00 12.92 -16.51
CA SER A 46 -1.02 14.38 -16.35
C SER A 46 -1.73 14.79 -15.08
N TYR A 47 -1.30 15.91 -14.52
CA TYR A 47 -1.73 16.41 -13.22
C TYR A 47 -2.15 17.87 -13.35
N GLN A 48 -3.24 18.22 -12.68
CA GLN A 48 -3.76 19.58 -12.64
C GLN A 48 -3.87 20.02 -11.19
N TYR A 49 -3.62 21.31 -10.96
CA TYR A 49 -3.61 21.90 -9.63
C TYR A 49 -4.46 23.16 -9.58
N ASP A 50 -4.99 23.46 -8.40
CA ASP A 50 -5.59 24.77 -8.12
C ASP A 50 -4.49 25.82 -7.80
N PRO A 51 -4.86 27.11 -7.63
CA PRO A 51 -3.90 28.15 -7.25
C PRO A 51 -3.19 27.91 -5.91
N LEU A 52 -3.77 27.14 -4.99
CA LEU A 52 -3.16 26.77 -3.72
C LEU A 52 -2.18 25.58 -3.85
N GLY A 53 -2.16 24.93 -5.01
CA GLY A 53 -1.32 23.78 -5.30
C GLY A 53 -1.90 22.44 -4.87
N GLN A 54 -3.21 22.39 -4.62
CA GLN A 54 -3.91 21.14 -4.37
C GLN A 54 -4.17 20.44 -5.70
N LEU A 55 -3.92 19.13 -5.75
CA LEU A 55 -4.13 18.32 -6.95
C LEU A 55 -5.64 18.21 -7.24
N THR A 56 -6.12 18.78 -8.34
CA THR A 56 -7.55 18.78 -8.71
C THR A 56 -7.91 17.71 -9.73
N ALA A 57 -6.95 17.27 -10.54
CA ALA A 57 -7.15 16.15 -11.46
C ALA A 57 -5.87 15.34 -11.66
N HIS A 58 -6.03 14.03 -11.80
CA HIS A 58 -5.00 13.10 -12.25
C HIS A 58 -5.56 12.27 -13.41
N LEU A 59 -5.00 12.46 -14.59
CA LEU A 59 -5.36 11.70 -15.79
C LEU A 59 -4.31 10.60 -15.96
N GLY A 60 -4.58 9.43 -15.39
CA GLY A 60 -3.70 8.27 -15.51
C GLY A 60 -4.10 7.34 -16.65
N SER A 61 -3.22 6.40 -16.98
CA SER A 61 -3.46 5.41 -18.04
C SER A 61 -4.58 4.40 -17.74
N VAL A 62 -4.97 4.25 -16.46
CA VAL A 62 -6.02 3.30 -16.03
C VAL A 62 -7.34 4.01 -15.74
N GLN A 63 -7.29 5.18 -15.11
CA GLN A 63 -8.46 5.97 -14.79
C GLN A 63 -8.10 7.45 -14.71
N THR A 64 -9.13 8.28 -14.88
CA THR A 64 -9.10 9.71 -14.54
C THR A 64 -9.71 9.91 -13.17
N GLU A 65 -9.07 10.74 -12.36
CA GLU A 65 -9.51 11.11 -11.01
C GLU A 65 -9.68 12.61 -10.92
N HIS A 66 -10.78 13.05 -10.31
CA HIS A 66 -11.04 14.44 -9.97
C HIS A 66 -11.16 14.57 -8.46
N PHE A 67 -10.65 15.68 -7.92
CA PHE A 67 -10.58 15.91 -6.50
C PHE A 67 -11.24 17.24 -6.17
N LEU A 68 -12.09 17.20 -5.14
CA LEU A 68 -12.81 18.36 -4.62
C LEU A 68 -12.40 18.56 -3.17
N TYR A 69 -12.16 19.82 -2.81
CA TYR A 69 -11.71 20.18 -1.47
C TYR A 69 -12.63 21.23 -0.85
N ASP A 70 -12.83 21.16 0.46
CA ASP A 70 -13.30 22.31 1.23
C ASP A 70 -12.15 23.26 1.58
N ALA A 71 -12.48 24.38 2.25
CA ALA A 71 -11.50 25.36 2.68
C ALA A 71 -10.46 24.80 3.68
N ALA A 72 -10.75 23.68 4.34
CA ALA A 72 -9.85 22.98 5.26
C ALA A 72 -9.04 21.86 4.57
N ALA A 73 -9.07 21.79 3.23
CA ALA A 73 -8.39 20.81 2.40
C ALA A 73 -8.83 19.35 2.66
N ASN A 74 -10.07 19.15 3.12
CA ASN A 74 -10.66 17.82 3.17
C ASN A 74 -11.05 17.38 1.77
N LEU A 75 -10.73 16.14 1.40
CA LEU A 75 -11.16 15.56 0.13
C LEU A 75 -12.62 15.14 0.21
N LEU A 76 -13.44 15.64 -0.72
CA LEU A 76 -14.89 15.49 -0.75
C LEU A 76 -15.36 14.81 -2.03
N THR A 77 -16.59 14.28 -1.97
CA THR A 77 -17.23 13.62 -3.11
C THR A 77 -18.24 14.48 -3.84
N ARG A 78 -18.67 15.58 -3.23
CA ARG A 78 -19.70 16.47 -3.77
C ARG A 78 -19.24 17.93 -3.70
N PRO A 79 -19.51 18.73 -4.74
CA PRO A 79 -19.26 20.16 -4.69
C PRO A 79 -20.05 20.84 -3.56
N HIS A 80 -19.53 21.95 -3.05
CA HIS A 80 -20.19 22.78 -2.02
C HIS A 80 -20.58 22.03 -0.74
N THR A 81 -19.81 21.01 -0.38
CA THR A 81 -19.92 20.34 0.91
C THR A 81 -18.70 20.69 1.76
N GLU A 82 -18.82 20.53 3.07
CA GLU A 82 -17.72 20.69 4.02
C GLU A 82 -17.70 19.50 4.97
N ALA A 83 -16.52 19.14 5.47
CA ALA A 83 -16.39 18.11 6.49
C ALA A 83 -16.52 18.72 7.90
N PRO A 84 -17.63 18.46 8.63
CA PRO A 84 -17.79 19.00 9.98
C PRO A 84 -16.64 18.54 10.87
N HIS A 85 -16.12 19.45 11.71
CA HIS A 85 -15.00 19.18 12.61
C HIS A 85 -13.75 18.60 11.92
N ASN A 86 -13.57 18.88 10.62
CA ASN A 86 -12.48 18.33 9.81
C ASN A 86 -12.51 16.79 9.74
N GLN A 87 -13.71 16.21 9.79
CA GLN A 87 -13.96 14.77 9.75
C GLN A 87 -14.86 14.41 8.57
N VAL A 88 -14.25 13.87 7.51
CA VAL A 88 -14.98 13.35 6.35
C VAL A 88 -15.83 12.17 6.79
N GLN A 89 -17.16 12.29 6.70
CA GLN A 89 -18.11 11.27 7.17
C GLN A 89 -18.39 10.17 6.14
N GLY A 90 -17.95 10.34 4.89
CA GLY A 90 -18.11 9.31 3.87
C GLY A 90 -17.36 9.62 2.58
N SER A 91 -17.27 8.61 1.73
CA SER A 91 -16.78 8.67 0.35
C SER A 91 -17.86 8.14 -0.60
N ASP A 92 -17.54 7.96 -1.88
CA ASP A 92 -18.50 7.37 -2.84
C ASP A 92 -18.85 5.94 -2.48
N LYS A 93 -17.91 5.22 -1.83
CA LYS A 93 -18.04 3.80 -1.54
C LYS A 93 -18.37 3.50 -0.07
N PHE A 94 -17.94 4.35 0.86
CA PHE A 94 -18.00 4.04 2.29
C PHE A 94 -18.57 5.16 3.13
N ASP A 95 -19.26 4.80 4.21
CA ASP A 95 -19.58 5.68 5.33
C ASP A 95 -18.58 5.48 6.47
N TYR A 96 -18.30 6.54 7.22
CA TYR A 96 -17.30 6.61 8.27
C TYR A 96 -17.91 7.09 9.58
N ARG A 97 -17.39 6.61 10.70
CA ARG A 97 -17.72 7.15 12.03
C ARG A 97 -16.46 7.35 12.85
N TYR A 98 -16.50 8.35 13.73
CA TYR A 98 -15.37 8.75 14.56
C TYR A 98 -15.75 8.77 16.04
N ASP A 99 -14.77 8.55 16.93
CA ASP A 99 -14.93 8.77 18.37
C ASP A 99 -14.68 10.25 18.76
N GLY A 100 -14.82 10.55 20.06
CA GLY A 100 -14.59 11.90 20.60
C GLY A 100 -13.14 12.40 20.48
N PHE A 101 -12.19 11.51 20.18
CA PHE A 101 -10.78 11.87 19.89
C PHE A 101 -10.54 12.06 18.38
N GLY A 102 -11.57 11.92 17.54
CA GLY A 102 -11.47 12.04 16.09
C GLY A 102 -10.82 10.85 15.40
N ARG A 103 -10.70 9.69 16.08
CA ARG A 103 -10.23 8.45 15.46
C ARG A 103 -11.38 7.75 14.76
N MET A 104 -11.14 7.20 13.57
CA MET A 104 -12.15 6.42 12.86
C MET A 104 -12.44 5.14 13.62
N VAL A 105 -13.66 4.96 14.10
CA VAL A 105 -14.11 3.76 14.82
C VAL A 105 -14.87 2.78 13.94
N SER A 106 -15.42 3.24 12.82
CA SER A 106 -15.97 2.32 11.84
C SER A 106 -15.96 2.85 10.41
N ARG A 107 -16.02 1.90 9.48
CA ARG A 107 -16.16 2.13 8.05
C ARG A 107 -17.00 1.02 7.42
N TYR A 108 -18.08 1.39 6.74
CA TYR A 108 -18.98 0.43 6.10
C TYR A 108 -19.20 0.78 4.64
N GLU A 109 -19.29 -0.24 3.80
CA GLU A 109 -19.66 -0.06 2.39
C GLU A 109 -21.13 0.36 2.30
N LYS A 110 -21.40 1.37 1.49
CA LYS A 110 -22.74 1.93 1.33
C LYS A 110 -23.70 0.87 0.78
N GLY A 111 -24.84 0.68 1.44
CA GLY A 111 -25.85 -0.30 1.05
C GLY A 111 -25.46 -1.76 1.30
N SER A 112 -24.43 -2.01 2.12
CA SER A 112 -23.90 -3.34 2.43
C SER A 112 -23.68 -3.48 3.95
N SER A 113 -23.65 -4.73 4.43
CA SER A 113 -23.20 -5.04 5.79
C SER A 113 -21.68 -5.27 5.87
N SER A 114 -20.97 -5.21 4.75
CA SER A 114 -19.51 -5.32 4.75
C SER A 114 -18.89 -4.07 5.32
N GLY A 115 -17.99 -4.25 6.28
CA GLY A 115 -17.36 -3.15 6.95
C GLY A 115 -16.42 -3.58 8.06
N GLN A 116 -15.93 -2.57 8.77
CA GLN A 116 -14.89 -2.72 9.75
C GLN A 116 -15.18 -1.85 10.97
N ARG A 117 -14.85 -2.37 12.15
CA ARG A 117 -14.84 -1.62 13.40
C ARG A 117 -13.43 -1.65 13.99
N TYR A 118 -12.92 -0.49 14.37
CA TYR A 118 -11.55 -0.31 14.84
C TYR A 118 -11.51 -0.14 16.36
N HIS A 119 -10.62 -0.87 17.00
CA HIS A 119 -10.39 -0.82 18.45
C HIS A 119 -9.03 -0.24 18.72
N TYR A 120 -8.97 0.75 19.62
CA TYR A 120 -7.74 1.48 19.94
C TYR A 120 -7.35 1.31 21.40
N ASP A 121 -6.04 1.31 21.65
CA ASP A 121 -5.50 1.49 23.01
C ASP A 121 -5.50 2.96 23.44
N SER A 122 -4.98 3.21 24.64
CA SER A 122 -4.81 4.55 25.22
C SER A 122 -3.78 5.40 24.49
N ASP A 123 -2.82 4.77 23.81
CA ASP A 123 -1.82 5.48 23.02
C ASP A 123 -2.36 5.90 21.65
N HIS A 124 -3.57 5.43 21.27
CA HIS A 124 -4.24 5.61 19.98
C HIS A 124 -3.76 4.65 18.86
N CYS A 125 -3.18 3.49 19.19
CA CYS A 125 -2.84 2.45 18.23
C CYS A 125 -4.05 1.56 17.96
N ILE A 126 -4.25 1.11 16.72
CA ILE A 126 -5.28 0.12 16.41
C ILE A 126 -4.80 -1.24 16.94
N ILE A 127 -5.42 -1.75 17.99
CA ILE A 127 -5.07 -3.05 18.58
C ILE A 127 -5.90 -4.19 18.01
N ALA A 128 -7.07 -3.89 17.46
CA ALA A 128 -7.89 -4.86 16.77
C ALA A 128 -8.84 -4.23 15.75
N VAL A 129 -9.24 -5.03 14.76
CA VAL A 129 -10.28 -4.71 13.79
C VAL A 129 -11.25 -5.87 13.70
N ASP A 130 -12.52 -5.62 13.99
CA ASP A 130 -13.59 -6.56 13.66
C ASP A 130 -14.04 -6.32 12.22
N ILE A 131 -14.33 -7.40 11.53
CA ILE A 131 -14.53 -7.42 10.09
C ILE A 131 -15.84 -8.14 9.77
N ASP A 132 -16.80 -7.39 9.23
CA ASP A 132 -18.06 -7.93 8.78
C ASP A 132 -17.99 -8.31 7.30
N GLN A 133 -18.53 -9.48 6.94
CA GLN A 133 -18.49 -10.06 5.59
C GLN A 133 -17.08 -10.20 5.04
N GLY A 134 -16.19 -10.74 5.87
CA GLY A 134 -14.82 -10.85 5.48
C GLY A 134 -14.52 -11.98 4.46
N PRO A 135 -13.70 -11.73 3.42
CA PRO A 135 -13.11 -12.78 2.59
C PRO A 135 -12.57 -13.99 3.37
N LEU A 136 -12.64 -15.18 2.78
CA LEU A 136 -12.01 -16.39 3.35
C LEU A 136 -12.41 -16.72 4.81
N GLY A 137 -13.51 -16.13 5.31
CA GLY A 137 -14.04 -16.35 6.66
C GLY A 137 -13.36 -15.57 7.79
N TYR A 138 -12.37 -14.71 7.51
CA TYR A 138 -11.74 -13.91 8.55
C TYR A 138 -12.70 -12.84 9.08
N GLN A 139 -12.78 -12.72 10.41
CA GLN A 139 -13.68 -11.79 11.11
C GLN A 139 -12.95 -10.85 12.06
N ARG A 140 -11.67 -11.11 12.36
CA ARG A 140 -10.90 -10.22 13.23
C ARG A 140 -9.42 -10.24 12.88
N ALA A 141 -8.82 -9.06 12.92
CA ALA A 141 -7.37 -8.88 12.92
C ALA A 141 -6.96 -8.23 14.24
N GLU A 142 -5.86 -8.67 14.83
CA GLU A 142 -5.29 -8.08 16.04
C GLU A 142 -3.83 -7.72 15.82
N TYR A 143 -3.37 -6.69 16.51
CA TYR A 143 -2.05 -6.12 16.30
C TYR A 143 -1.32 -5.93 17.61
N ARG A 144 0.00 -6.13 17.58
CA ARG A 144 0.89 -5.80 18.69
C ARG A 144 1.95 -4.84 18.24
N TYR A 145 2.33 -3.97 19.16
CA TYR A 145 3.31 -2.92 18.95
C TYR A 145 4.41 -3.03 19.99
N ASP A 146 5.60 -2.58 19.64
CA ASP A 146 6.64 -2.28 20.63
C ASP A 146 6.47 -0.87 21.23
N ILE A 147 7.35 -0.52 22.17
CA ILE A 147 7.33 0.78 22.87
C ILE A 147 7.55 2.00 21.97
N LEU A 148 8.04 1.81 20.73
CA LEU A 148 8.21 2.87 19.74
C LEU A 148 6.98 2.99 18.83
N GLY A 149 5.93 2.22 19.08
CA GLY A 149 4.71 2.19 18.26
C GLY A 149 4.89 1.46 16.93
N ARG A 150 5.95 0.64 16.78
CA ARG A 150 6.17 -0.16 15.56
C ARG A 150 5.40 -1.46 15.68
N ARG A 151 4.69 -1.85 14.62
CA ARG A 151 3.91 -3.09 14.61
C ARG A 151 4.84 -4.30 14.54
N ILE A 152 4.83 -5.14 15.57
CA ILE A 152 5.70 -6.33 15.67
C ILE A 152 4.96 -7.63 15.33
N GLU A 153 3.62 -7.63 15.43
CA GLU A 153 2.81 -8.82 15.17
C GLU A 153 1.43 -8.42 14.63
N LYS A 154 0.87 -9.31 13.80
CA LYS A 154 -0.53 -9.29 13.37
C LYS A 154 -1.10 -10.70 13.44
N ARG A 155 -2.28 -10.86 14.04
CA ARG A 155 -2.99 -12.14 14.18
C ARG A 155 -4.31 -12.07 13.44
N LEU A 156 -4.64 -13.10 12.67
CA LEU A 156 -5.88 -13.21 11.94
C LEU A 156 -6.74 -14.35 12.48
N TRP A 157 -8.04 -14.08 12.60
CA TRP A 157 -9.01 -14.97 13.21
C TRP A 157 -10.21 -15.17 12.29
N LYS A 158 -10.54 -16.43 12.00
CA LYS A 158 -11.78 -16.80 11.30
C LYS A 158 -12.93 -17.00 12.26
N ALA A 159 -14.14 -16.93 11.72
CA ALA A 159 -15.35 -17.28 12.43
C ALA A 159 -15.26 -18.74 12.92
N SER A 160 -15.55 -18.98 14.20
CA SER A 160 -15.75 -20.35 14.69
C SER A 160 -17.08 -20.89 14.14
N ALA A 161 -17.05 -22.08 13.53
CA ALA A 161 -18.25 -22.73 13.00
C ALA A 161 -19.16 -23.32 14.10
N ILE A 162 -18.69 -23.40 15.35
CA ILE A 162 -19.26 -24.28 16.38
C ILE A 162 -20.28 -23.58 17.29
N ALA A 163 -20.38 -22.25 17.28
CA ALA A 163 -21.42 -21.56 18.04
C ALA A 163 -21.82 -20.27 17.33
N ASN A 164 -23.11 -19.93 17.35
CA ASN A 164 -23.65 -18.61 16.99
C ASN A 164 -23.15 -17.48 17.94
N THR A 165 -21.99 -17.66 18.55
CA THR A 165 -21.32 -16.76 19.49
C THR A 165 -19.90 -16.56 19.00
N VAL A 166 -19.60 -15.36 18.54
CA VAL A 166 -18.25 -14.97 18.12
C VAL A 166 -17.35 -14.99 19.36
N THR A 167 -16.53 -16.03 19.49
CA THR A 167 -15.60 -16.22 20.61
C THR A 167 -14.19 -16.33 20.06
N TYR A 168 -13.50 -15.18 20.08
CA TYR A 168 -12.07 -15.10 19.78
C TYR A 168 -11.27 -15.75 20.92
N HIS A 169 -10.06 -16.25 20.65
CA HIS A 169 -9.14 -16.85 21.64
C HIS A 169 -9.52 -18.21 22.24
N GLN A 170 -10.46 -18.95 21.64
CA GLN A 170 -10.70 -20.35 22.01
C GLN A 170 -9.77 -21.35 21.28
N HIS A 171 -9.00 -20.85 20.32
CA HIS A 171 -8.01 -21.58 19.53
C HIS A 171 -6.81 -20.67 19.23
N GLU A 172 -5.75 -21.23 18.64
CA GLU A 172 -4.64 -20.44 18.11
C GLU A 172 -5.09 -19.62 16.89
N PRO A 173 -4.49 -18.44 16.61
CA PRO A 173 -4.82 -17.67 15.42
C PRO A 173 -4.63 -18.48 14.13
N ASP A 174 -5.52 -18.28 13.15
CA ASP A 174 -5.45 -18.92 11.83
C ASP A 174 -4.17 -18.56 11.07
N GLU A 175 -3.71 -17.32 11.22
CA GLU A 175 -2.48 -16.82 10.61
C GLU A 175 -1.84 -15.74 11.48
N VAL A 176 -0.52 -15.81 11.62
CA VAL A 176 0.29 -14.86 12.38
C VAL A 176 1.38 -14.30 11.48
N TYR A 177 1.44 -12.97 11.40
CA TYR A 177 2.54 -12.25 10.77
C TYR A 177 3.44 -11.67 11.86
N SER A 178 4.75 -11.85 11.70
CA SER A 178 5.79 -11.24 12.55
C SER A 178 6.60 -10.23 11.74
N PHE A 179 6.94 -9.10 12.37
CA PHE A 179 7.62 -7.98 11.72
C PHE A 179 8.91 -7.60 12.46
N GLY A 180 10.03 -7.53 11.73
CA GLY A 180 11.33 -7.09 12.25
C GLY A 180 11.66 -5.66 11.84
N TRP A 181 12.29 -4.91 12.75
CA TRP A 181 12.58 -3.48 12.58
C TRP A 181 14.04 -3.12 12.86
N VAL A 182 14.61 -2.24 12.04
CA VAL A 182 15.86 -1.52 12.34
C VAL A 182 15.58 -0.03 12.32
N GLY A 183 15.72 0.63 13.49
CA GLY A 183 15.20 1.98 13.68
C GLY A 183 13.72 2.03 13.33
N MET A 184 13.34 2.90 12.39
CA MET A 184 11.96 3.02 11.91
C MET A 184 11.74 2.29 10.57
N ARG A 185 12.63 1.40 10.13
CA ARG A 185 12.46 0.69 8.85
C ARG A 185 12.03 -0.76 9.07
N LEU A 186 11.00 -1.19 8.35
CA LEU A 186 10.55 -2.59 8.36
C LEU A 186 11.58 -3.40 7.59
N VAL A 187 12.34 -4.26 8.25
CA VAL A 187 13.42 -5.02 7.61
C VAL A 187 13.05 -6.47 7.34
N SER A 188 12.04 -7.01 8.03
CA SER A 188 11.56 -8.36 7.76
C SER A 188 10.08 -8.55 8.01
N GLU A 189 9.47 -9.44 7.22
CA GLU A 189 8.12 -9.99 7.42
C GLU A 189 8.21 -11.53 7.36
N HIS A 190 7.42 -12.19 8.18
CA HIS A 190 7.26 -13.65 8.22
C HIS A 190 5.78 -13.96 8.46
N SER A 191 5.24 -14.98 7.77
CA SER A 191 3.87 -15.47 7.98
C SER A 191 3.89 -16.93 8.39
N SER A 192 3.06 -17.30 9.37
CA SER A 192 2.86 -18.69 9.77
C SER A 192 2.26 -19.56 8.65
N ALA A 193 1.61 -18.97 7.65
CA ALA A 193 1.12 -19.69 6.47
C ALA A 193 2.24 -20.09 5.48
N ALA A 194 3.41 -19.47 5.60
CA ALA A 194 4.61 -19.80 4.83
C ALA A 194 5.82 -19.91 5.79
N PRO A 195 5.84 -20.92 6.68
CA PRO A 195 6.75 -20.94 7.83
C PRO A 195 8.23 -20.98 7.44
N HIS A 196 8.53 -21.53 6.26
CA HIS A 196 9.88 -21.62 5.73
C HIS A 196 10.31 -20.40 4.91
N THR A 197 9.49 -19.36 4.79
CA THR A 197 9.78 -18.18 3.97
C THR A 197 9.86 -16.94 4.86
N THR A 198 11.02 -16.30 4.88
CA THR A 198 11.20 -14.97 5.45
C THR A 198 11.51 -14.00 4.34
N VAL A 199 10.84 -12.85 4.36
CA VAL A 199 11.11 -11.77 3.40
C VAL A 199 11.84 -10.67 4.14
N TYR A 200 12.91 -10.17 3.53
CA TYR A 200 13.65 -9.02 4.00
C TYR A 200 13.51 -7.83 3.05
N HIS A 201 13.54 -6.63 3.62
CA HIS A 201 13.49 -5.38 2.86
C HIS A 201 14.76 -4.57 3.10
N ALA A 202 15.43 -4.21 2.00
CA ALA A 202 16.53 -3.28 1.97
C ALA A 202 16.06 -1.92 1.46
N TYR A 203 16.69 -0.85 1.93
CA TYR A 203 16.32 0.54 1.62
C TYR A 203 17.54 1.31 1.12
N ASN A 204 17.29 2.37 0.37
CA ASN A 204 18.33 3.34 0.00
C ASN A 204 18.89 4.04 1.25
N ASP A 205 20.14 4.50 1.14
CA ASP A 205 20.79 5.20 2.25
C ASP A 205 19.98 6.42 2.71
N GLN A 206 19.86 6.55 4.04
CA GLN A 206 19.10 7.59 4.72
C GLN A 206 17.65 7.81 4.21
N SER A 207 17.05 6.82 3.54
CA SER A 207 15.72 6.92 2.94
C SER A 207 14.78 5.80 3.42
N TYR A 208 13.48 5.98 3.20
CA TYR A 208 12.47 4.93 3.34
C TYR A 208 12.05 4.35 1.97
N THR A 209 12.68 4.79 0.89
CA THR A 209 12.48 4.21 -0.44
C THR A 209 13.06 2.80 -0.47
N PRO A 210 12.24 1.76 -0.74
CA PRO A 210 12.73 0.40 -0.82
C PRO A 210 13.67 0.24 -2.02
N LEU A 211 14.78 -0.44 -1.77
CA LEU A 211 15.82 -0.77 -2.73
C LEU A 211 15.65 -2.20 -3.23
N ALA A 212 15.45 -3.16 -2.33
CA ALA A 212 15.31 -4.56 -2.69
C ALA A 212 14.41 -5.33 -1.73
N ARG A 213 13.76 -6.36 -2.26
CA ARG A 213 13.05 -7.41 -1.53
C ARG A 213 13.87 -8.69 -1.66
N ILE A 214 14.20 -9.32 -0.54
CA ILE A 214 15.00 -10.55 -0.50
C ILE A 214 14.12 -11.63 0.11
N GLU A 215 13.77 -12.64 -0.66
CA GLU A 215 12.99 -13.78 -0.18
C GLU A 215 13.95 -14.93 0.13
N CYS A 216 13.98 -15.34 1.39
CA CYS A 216 14.78 -16.44 1.87
C CYS A 216 13.86 -17.60 2.25
N THR A 217 14.07 -18.75 1.60
CA THR A 217 13.43 -20.01 1.97
C THR A 217 14.43 -20.89 2.69
N ASP A 218 14.15 -21.25 3.93
CA ASP A 218 15.01 -22.08 4.78
C ASP A 218 14.61 -23.57 4.81
N ASN A 219 13.74 -23.98 3.88
CA ASN A 219 13.33 -25.37 3.75
C ASN A 219 14.56 -26.27 3.62
N PRO A 220 14.77 -27.24 4.54
CA PRO A 220 15.97 -28.09 4.54
C PRO A 220 16.19 -28.87 3.25
N LEU A 221 15.11 -29.19 2.53
CA LEU A 221 15.17 -29.95 1.28
C LEU A 221 15.53 -29.10 0.07
N ASN A 222 15.30 -27.78 0.13
CA ASN A 222 15.52 -26.87 -0.99
C ASN A 222 15.67 -25.43 -0.47
N PRO A 223 16.82 -25.07 0.11
CA PRO A 223 17.09 -23.71 0.54
C PRO A 223 17.23 -22.81 -0.67
N GLN A 224 16.50 -21.68 -0.68
CA GLN A 224 16.50 -20.75 -1.81
C GLN A 224 16.63 -19.30 -1.34
N ARG A 225 17.23 -18.48 -2.18
CA ARG A 225 17.26 -17.03 -2.01
C ARG A 225 16.96 -16.36 -3.34
N ALA A 226 15.94 -15.50 -3.36
CA ALA A 226 15.63 -14.65 -4.50
C ALA A 226 15.78 -13.19 -4.11
N ILE A 227 16.38 -12.39 -4.98
CA ILE A 227 16.53 -10.94 -4.80
C ILE A 227 15.75 -10.24 -5.90
N TYR A 228 14.88 -9.32 -5.49
CA TYR A 228 14.07 -8.50 -6.38
C TYR A 228 14.39 -7.03 -6.15
N TYR A 229 14.91 -6.34 -7.16
CA TYR A 229 15.23 -4.92 -7.09
C TYR A 229 13.97 -4.08 -7.29
N THR A 230 13.77 -3.09 -6.42
CA THR A 230 12.55 -2.28 -6.39
C THR A 230 12.72 -0.98 -7.14
N HIS A 231 11.81 -0.72 -8.08
CA HIS A 231 11.78 0.50 -8.88
C HIS A 231 10.66 1.41 -8.39
N SER A 232 10.98 2.32 -7.48
CA SER A 232 10.00 3.19 -6.81
C SER A 232 9.72 4.50 -7.57
N SER A 233 8.51 5.04 -7.47
CA SER A 233 8.15 6.38 -7.94
C SER A 233 8.88 7.48 -7.14
N LEU A 234 8.70 8.75 -7.53
CA LEU A 234 9.23 9.90 -6.78
C LEU A 234 8.76 9.96 -5.32
N SER A 235 7.58 9.41 -5.02
CA SER A 235 7.03 9.35 -3.66
C SER A 235 7.49 8.12 -2.88
N GLY A 236 8.39 7.31 -3.45
CA GLY A 236 8.86 6.06 -2.85
C GLY A 236 7.86 4.90 -2.96
N LEU A 237 6.86 5.00 -3.83
CA LEU A 237 5.88 3.94 -4.07
C LEU A 237 6.49 2.87 -5.01
N PRO A 238 6.58 1.58 -4.64
CA PRO A 238 7.08 0.54 -5.54
C PRO A 238 6.22 0.41 -6.80
N GLU A 239 6.78 0.62 -8.00
CA GLU A 239 6.03 0.50 -9.27
C GLU A 239 6.41 -0.72 -10.09
N ALA A 240 7.63 -1.23 -9.91
CA ALA A 240 8.06 -2.48 -10.54
C ALA A 240 9.10 -3.20 -9.67
N LEU A 241 9.22 -4.52 -9.88
CA LEU A 241 10.28 -5.36 -9.36
C LEU A 241 11.02 -6.02 -10.52
N THR A 242 12.35 -6.08 -10.44
CA THR A 242 13.17 -6.88 -11.38
C THR A 242 13.94 -7.96 -10.66
N ASN A 243 14.15 -9.12 -11.29
CA ASN A 243 15.05 -10.16 -10.78
C ASN A 243 16.53 -9.80 -11.02
N SER A 244 17.44 -10.73 -10.70
CA SER A 244 18.89 -10.60 -10.92
C SER A 244 19.28 -10.43 -12.39
N ASP A 245 18.46 -10.92 -13.32
CA ASP A 245 18.70 -10.87 -14.76
C ASP A 245 18.15 -9.58 -15.39
N GLY A 246 17.55 -8.69 -14.58
CA GLY A 246 16.96 -7.44 -15.05
C GLY A 246 15.55 -7.58 -15.64
N GLU A 247 14.94 -8.76 -15.54
CA GLU A 247 13.58 -9.02 -16.01
C GLU A 247 12.55 -8.47 -15.04
N ILE A 248 11.50 -7.81 -15.55
CA ILE A 248 10.39 -7.34 -14.71
C ILE A 248 9.55 -8.55 -14.30
N VAL A 249 9.47 -8.79 -12.99
CA VAL A 249 8.70 -9.91 -12.41
C VAL A 249 7.38 -9.45 -11.81
N TRP A 250 7.24 -8.14 -11.55
CA TRP A 250 6.02 -7.53 -11.03
C TRP A 250 5.95 -6.06 -11.44
N GLN A 251 4.75 -5.59 -11.73
CA GLN A 251 4.47 -4.18 -12.00
C GLN A 251 3.14 -3.77 -11.35
N GLY A 252 3.10 -2.57 -10.77
CA GLY A 252 1.93 -1.96 -10.17
C GLY A 252 1.60 -0.61 -10.80
N GLN A 253 0.31 -0.36 -11.02
CA GLN A 253 -0.24 0.93 -11.42
C GLN A 253 -1.19 1.45 -10.35
N TYR A 254 -1.03 2.72 -10.00
CA TYR A 254 -1.66 3.30 -8.82
C TYR A 254 -2.47 4.55 -9.14
N SER A 255 -3.49 4.80 -8.33
CA SER A 255 -4.16 6.10 -8.23
C SER A 255 -3.20 7.18 -7.73
N ALA A 256 -3.61 8.46 -7.84
CA ALA A 256 -2.88 9.58 -7.25
C ALA A 256 -2.57 9.39 -5.75
N TRP A 257 -3.47 8.71 -5.02
CA TRP A 257 -3.34 8.46 -3.59
C TRP A 257 -2.89 7.03 -3.25
N GLY A 258 -2.18 6.34 -4.15
CA GLY A 258 -1.48 5.08 -3.88
C GLY A 258 -2.35 3.82 -3.74
N HIS A 259 -3.61 3.86 -4.13
CA HIS A 259 -4.42 2.65 -4.31
C HIS A 259 -3.95 1.91 -5.57
N LEU A 260 -3.60 0.62 -5.41
CA LEU A 260 -3.19 -0.25 -6.52
C LEU A 260 -4.41 -0.56 -7.40
N GLN A 261 -4.44 0.02 -8.59
CA GLN A 261 -5.54 -0.14 -9.56
C GLN A 261 -5.36 -1.38 -10.42
N ARG A 262 -4.11 -1.64 -10.83
CA ARG A 262 -3.75 -2.78 -11.68
C ARG A 262 -2.38 -3.30 -11.28
N GLN A 263 -2.20 -4.60 -11.34
CA GLN A 263 -0.88 -5.23 -11.25
C GLN A 263 -0.72 -6.32 -12.28
N THR A 264 0.52 -6.56 -12.71
CA THR A 264 0.89 -7.65 -13.61
C THR A 264 2.10 -8.39 -13.03
N ARG A 265 2.20 -9.68 -13.39
CA ARG A 265 3.31 -10.57 -13.03
C ARG A 265 3.74 -11.27 -14.32
N PRO A 266 4.65 -10.66 -15.09
CA PRO A 266 5.10 -11.20 -16.38
C PRO A 266 5.71 -12.60 -16.25
N THR A 267 6.35 -12.86 -15.13
CA THR A 267 7.03 -14.13 -14.86
C THR A 267 6.31 -14.93 -13.77
N SER A 268 6.50 -16.25 -13.79
CA SER A 268 6.06 -17.14 -12.71
C SER A 268 7.00 -17.11 -11.49
N THR A 269 8.18 -16.49 -11.62
CA THR A 269 9.20 -16.43 -10.57
C THR A 269 8.76 -15.61 -9.36
N PHE A 270 7.88 -14.63 -9.55
CA PHE A 270 7.30 -13.84 -8.47
C PHE A 270 5.78 -14.04 -8.39
N ASN A 271 5.32 -14.83 -7.43
CA ASN A 271 3.90 -15.13 -7.21
C ASN A 271 3.33 -14.52 -5.92
N ARG A 272 4.11 -13.68 -5.24
CA ARG A 272 3.76 -13.04 -3.97
C ARG A 272 3.22 -11.62 -4.18
N GLU A 273 2.82 -11.01 -3.08
CA GLU A 273 2.36 -9.62 -3.06
C GLU A 273 3.53 -8.68 -2.76
N GLN A 274 3.56 -7.54 -3.44
CA GLN A 274 4.38 -6.42 -2.99
C GLN A 274 3.56 -5.65 -1.95
N ASN A 275 3.91 -5.78 -0.68
CA ASN A 275 3.20 -5.15 0.44
C ASN A 275 3.72 -3.74 0.76
N LEU A 276 4.92 -3.35 0.33
CA LEU A 276 5.40 -1.99 0.57
C LEU A 276 4.67 -0.97 -0.31
N ARG A 277 4.39 0.20 0.27
CA ARG A 277 3.75 1.37 -0.36
C ARG A 277 4.62 2.61 -0.14
N PHE A 278 4.01 3.81 -0.14
CA PHE A 278 4.69 5.09 0.03
C PHE A 278 5.69 5.03 1.18
N GLN A 279 6.94 5.41 0.90
CA GLN A 279 7.99 5.52 1.90
C GLN A 279 8.06 4.31 2.85
N GLY A 280 7.98 3.09 2.30
CA GLY A 280 8.13 1.87 3.09
C GLY A 280 6.93 1.52 3.98
N GLN A 281 5.79 2.19 3.81
CA GLN A 281 4.56 1.83 4.50
C GLN A 281 4.13 0.40 4.16
N TYR A 282 3.77 -0.37 5.17
CA TYR A 282 3.25 -1.72 4.97
C TYR A 282 1.76 -1.69 4.63
N PHE A 283 1.38 -2.34 3.53
CA PHE A 283 0.00 -2.53 3.15
C PHE A 283 -0.47 -3.92 3.57
N ASP A 284 -1.42 -3.98 4.49
CA ASP A 284 -2.14 -5.21 4.78
C ASP A 284 -3.06 -5.55 3.61
N LYS A 285 -2.63 -6.49 2.77
CA LYS A 285 -3.40 -6.93 1.61
C LYS A 285 -4.51 -7.94 1.95
N ASP A 286 -4.92 -8.02 3.21
CA ASP A 286 -6.09 -8.82 3.54
C ASP A 286 -7.27 -8.09 2.88
N LYS A 287 -8.02 -8.79 2.02
CA LYS A 287 -9.05 -8.18 1.14
C LYS A 287 -10.20 -7.42 1.86
N PHE A 288 -10.15 -7.33 3.17
CA PHE A 288 -11.03 -6.62 4.09
C PHE A 288 -10.50 -5.22 4.40
N VAL A 289 -9.18 -5.12 4.49
CA VAL A 289 -8.41 -3.98 4.94
C VAL A 289 -8.06 -3.17 3.70
N GLY A 290 -9.06 -2.59 3.06
CA GLY A 290 -8.86 -1.60 2.01
C GLY A 290 -8.29 -0.32 2.62
N ASN A 291 -7.10 -0.37 3.22
CA ASN A 291 -6.58 0.67 4.07
C ASN A 291 -6.04 1.85 3.26
N LYS A 292 -6.95 2.75 2.92
CA LYS A 292 -6.60 4.16 2.72
C LYS A 292 -6.25 4.84 4.06
N PHE A 293 -6.63 4.27 5.21
CA PHE A 293 -6.51 4.92 6.52
C PHE A 293 -5.26 4.56 7.34
N GLU A 294 -4.70 3.34 7.23
CA GLU A 294 -3.41 3.03 7.89
C GLU A 294 -2.21 3.75 7.27
N GLN A 295 -2.32 4.25 6.03
CA GLN A 295 -1.29 5.11 5.44
C GLN A 295 -1.08 6.41 6.22
N ARG A 296 -2.04 6.81 7.08
CA ARG A 296 -2.02 8.07 7.83
C ARG A 296 -1.82 7.93 9.33
N LEU A 297 -2.10 6.77 9.94
CA LEU A 297 -2.27 6.75 11.39
C LEU A 297 -1.05 6.40 12.23
N ARG A 298 0.01 5.74 11.72
CA ARG A 298 1.31 5.67 12.43
C ARG A 298 2.51 5.44 11.52
N TRP A 299 2.91 6.53 10.88
CA TRP A 299 4.30 6.84 10.54
C TRP A 299 4.48 8.33 10.87
N PRO A 300 5.51 8.76 11.61
CA PRO A 300 5.73 10.17 11.90
C PRO A 300 6.25 10.84 10.62
N VAL A 301 5.35 11.12 9.69
CA VAL A 301 5.61 12.01 8.57
C VAL A 301 4.60 13.13 8.73
N GLY A 302 5.12 14.27 9.14
CA GLY A 302 4.35 15.40 9.60
C GLY A 302 3.27 15.82 8.61
N ARG A 303 2.20 16.40 9.17
CA ARG A 303 1.53 17.50 8.50
C ARG A 303 2.63 18.48 8.12
N VAL A 304 2.91 18.63 6.83
CA VAL A 304 3.52 19.86 6.36
C VAL A 304 2.43 20.90 6.51
N SER A 305 2.45 21.56 7.66
CA SER A 305 1.96 22.92 7.77
C SER A 305 2.74 23.77 6.77
N GLY A 306 2.04 24.24 5.75
CA GLY A 306 2.33 25.49 5.05
C GLY A 306 1.11 26.37 5.24
#